data_AF-A0A9P4Y0H1-F1
#
_entry.id   AF-A0A9P4Y0H1-F1
#
_cell.length_a   1.000
_cell.length_b   1.000
_cell.length_c   1.000
_cell.angle_alpha   90.00
_cell.angle_beta   90.00
_cell.angle_gamma   90.00
#
_symmetry.space_group_name_H-M   'P 1'
#
loop_
_entity.id
_entity.type
_entity.pdbx_description
1 polymer ?
#
loop_
_entity_poly.entity_id
_entity_poly.type
_entity_poly.pdbx_seq_one_letter_code
_entity_poly.pdbx_strand_id
1 'polypeptide(L)'
;MERQVPSTLGLVCAVAARCYFDYISNWYAEHKEDGFAHKLFRCASLSLQLARELSPQLNDVILWLAYEVMQCCTSLEGSASLSVWRKLSDVVTDMYALGLHREAALSDESMPFFLSEYRRRFFAIIFNFDKAWSAIFNQPPRVPSRYADCKPPLDLSEDDLFTLQQDDLGQLLRKLTPNGWNKDGGYRTTTWTRLRYTVGGIREQFIEAQFHLTQPVDGSELRNLSVRCHEAWNSLPQHLRYGEDPNQIPSDLPNIIRQILMRAHLTFVHIDFHIIRSISRGSSAVPSPELLEISARMLQGVIMCVMERGNKPFLCDLAEDLLFYALPSAVVLITALQDAVRDPARSLPPSISKPTLFRNLSVLVSQLEALASPEEPHYTFCAQAAKSMSRKLDQVLEHSMAGPGTAIRAGNPSSNGNKIPGDLQQGGASIATTAHRPGGEQQPGSEEPALGPPGDVATPCMGLSDFDSNDFETWATNWGFDMGTTTSEWGMF
;
A
#
# COMPACT_ATOMS: atom_id res chain seq x y z
N MET A 1 -16.26 8.23 -36.17
CA MET A 1 -14.83 7.86 -36.12
C MET A 1 -13.99 8.93 -35.44
N GLU A 2 -14.00 10.20 -35.87
CA GLU A 2 -13.12 11.26 -35.33
C GLU A 2 -13.20 11.48 -33.80
N ARG A 3 -14.36 11.23 -33.17
CA ARG A 3 -14.56 11.45 -31.72
C ARG A 3 -13.95 10.39 -30.80
N GLN A 4 -13.61 9.21 -31.32
CA GLN A 4 -12.98 8.12 -30.55
C GLN A 4 -11.46 8.09 -30.69
N VAL A 5 -10.91 8.81 -31.68
CA VAL A 5 -9.46 8.84 -31.93
C VAL A 5 -8.67 9.28 -30.69
N PRO A 6 -9.08 10.33 -29.94
CA PRO A 6 -8.34 10.72 -28.74
C PRO A 6 -8.29 9.62 -27.68
N SER A 7 -9.42 8.97 -27.39
CA SER A 7 -9.47 7.96 -26.33
C SER A 7 -8.68 6.69 -26.68
N THR A 8 -8.75 6.23 -27.93
CA THR A 8 -7.98 5.06 -28.37
C THR A 8 -6.47 5.34 -28.39
N LEU A 9 -6.04 6.48 -28.95
CA LEU A 9 -4.62 6.86 -28.96
C LEU A 9 -4.09 7.05 -27.54
N GLY A 10 -4.86 7.74 -26.70
CA GLY A 10 -4.53 7.95 -25.30
C GLY A 10 -4.38 6.63 -24.56
N LEU A 11 -5.26 5.64 -24.83
CA LEU A 11 -5.22 4.33 -24.17
C LEU A 11 -3.94 3.58 -24.51
N VAL A 12 -3.54 3.57 -25.78
CA VAL A 12 -2.28 2.96 -26.20
C VAL A 12 -1.09 3.65 -25.52
N CYS A 13 -1.10 4.99 -25.43
CA CYS A 13 -0.05 5.73 -24.75
C CYS A 13 0.00 5.41 -23.24
N ALA A 14 -1.16 5.31 -22.59
CA ALA A 14 -1.26 5.01 -21.16
C ALA A 14 -0.73 3.60 -20.86
N VAL A 15 -1.17 2.60 -21.62
CA VAL A 15 -0.71 1.21 -21.46
C VAL A 15 0.80 1.11 -21.70
N ALA A 16 1.32 1.76 -22.74
CA ALA A 16 2.75 1.77 -23.02
C ALA A 16 3.57 2.44 -21.89
N ALA A 17 3.09 3.58 -21.36
CA ALA A 17 3.72 4.26 -20.24
C ALA A 17 3.71 3.39 -18.99
N ARG A 18 2.57 2.77 -18.65
CA ARG A 18 2.46 1.87 -17.51
C ARG A 18 3.35 0.64 -17.64
N CYS A 19 3.40 0.02 -18.81
CA CYS A 19 4.32 -1.08 -19.06
C CYS A 19 5.78 -0.69 -18.77
N TYR A 20 6.16 0.55 -19.09
CA TYR A 20 7.48 1.06 -18.76
C TYR A 20 7.67 1.23 -17.25
N PHE A 21 6.77 1.96 -16.58
CA PHE A 21 6.88 2.27 -15.14
C PHE A 21 6.81 1.03 -14.23
N ASP A 22 5.94 0.07 -14.55
CA ASP A 22 5.72 -1.10 -13.69
C ASP A 22 6.76 -2.20 -13.95
N TYR A 23 7.25 -2.32 -15.19
CA TYR A 23 8.08 -3.46 -15.61
C TYR A 23 9.44 -3.03 -16.14
N ILE A 24 9.52 -2.20 -17.18
CA ILE A 24 10.79 -1.97 -17.89
C ILE A 24 11.80 -1.24 -17.00
N SER A 25 11.40 -0.18 -16.29
CA SER A 25 12.27 0.56 -15.36
C SER A 25 12.89 -0.36 -14.31
N ASN A 26 12.04 -1.18 -13.66
CA ASN A 26 12.42 -2.12 -12.61
C ASN A 26 13.35 -3.23 -13.09
N TRP A 27 13.25 -3.65 -14.35
CA TRP A 27 14.06 -4.75 -14.90
C TRP A 27 15.42 -4.31 -15.43
N TYR A 28 15.52 -3.11 -15.99
CA TYR A 28 16.74 -2.68 -16.67
C TYR A 28 17.67 -1.80 -15.84
N ALA A 29 17.22 -1.24 -14.71
CA ALA A 29 18.01 -0.39 -13.80
C ALA A 29 18.78 0.78 -14.48
N GLU A 30 18.56 1.01 -15.77
CA GLU A 30 19.09 2.10 -16.56
C GLU A 30 17.94 3.08 -16.80
N HIS A 31 17.83 4.10 -15.94
CA HIS A 31 16.93 5.25 -16.04
C HIS A 31 17.18 6.15 -17.29
N LYS A 32 17.81 5.60 -18.34
CA LYS A 32 18.30 6.39 -19.47
C LYS A 32 17.19 6.90 -20.40
N GLU A 33 15.94 6.42 -20.28
CA GLU A 33 14.84 6.83 -21.17
C GLU A 33 13.49 7.12 -20.48
N ASP A 34 13.47 7.51 -19.20
CA ASP A 34 12.22 7.87 -18.50
C ASP A 34 11.44 8.98 -19.21
N GLY A 35 12.14 9.88 -19.90
CA GLY A 35 11.53 11.00 -20.62
C GLY A 35 10.54 10.58 -21.70
N PHE A 36 10.68 9.39 -22.32
CA PHE A 36 9.70 8.91 -23.31
C PHE A 36 8.42 8.43 -22.64
N ALA A 37 8.52 7.62 -21.58
CA ALA A 37 7.37 7.14 -20.82
C ALA A 37 6.57 8.30 -20.20
N HIS A 38 7.26 9.32 -19.67
CA HIS A 38 6.61 10.54 -19.18
C HIS A 38 5.87 11.31 -20.29
N LYS A 39 6.44 11.38 -21.51
CA LYS A 39 5.75 11.99 -22.67
C LYS A 39 4.51 11.19 -23.06
N LEU A 40 4.58 9.85 -23.04
CA LEU A 40 3.44 8.98 -23.30
C LEU A 40 2.33 9.18 -22.25
N PHE A 41 2.68 9.22 -20.96
CA PHE A 41 1.72 9.49 -19.89
C PHE A 41 1.07 10.88 -20.04
N ARG A 42 1.85 11.91 -20.39
CA ARG A 42 1.33 13.24 -20.69
C ARG A 42 0.37 13.22 -21.89
N CYS A 43 0.72 12.50 -22.96
CA CYS A 43 -0.13 12.33 -24.12
C CYS A 43 -1.45 11.64 -23.75
N ALA A 44 -1.41 10.57 -22.94
CA ALA A 44 -2.58 9.89 -22.43
C ALA A 44 -3.49 10.80 -21.59
N SER A 45 -2.90 11.60 -20.69
CA SER A 45 -3.64 12.53 -19.84
C SER A 45 -4.34 13.63 -20.64
N LEU A 46 -3.65 14.22 -21.63
CA LEU A 46 -4.24 15.22 -22.54
C LEU A 46 -5.34 14.59 -23.42
N SER A 47 -5.10 13.37 -23.89
CA SER A 47 -6.07 12.62 -24.68
C SER A 47 -7.35 12.31 -23.90
N LEU A 48 -7.22 12.00 -22.61
CA LEU A 48 -8.36 11.78 -21.71
C LEU A 48 -9.17 13.06 -21.52
N GLN A 49 -8.51 14.19 -21.25
CA GLN A 49 -9.17 15.49 -21.12
C GLN A 49 -9.94 15.83 -22.40
N LEU A 50 -9.27 15.74 -23.55
CA LEU A 50 -9.89 16.02 -24.84
C LEU A 50 -11.05 15.06 -25.14
N ALA A 51 -10.92 13.77 -24.82
CA ALA A 51 -11.98 12.78 -25.03
C ALA A 51 -13.23 13.09 -24.17
N ARG A 52 -13.04 13.53 -22.91
CA ARG A 52 -14.13 13.96 -22.02
C ARG A 52 -14.80 15.24 -22.51
N GLU A 53 -14.04 16.18 -23.07
CA GLU A 53 -14.57 17.44 -23.61
C GLU A 53 -15.34 17.25 -24.93
N LEU A 54 -14.84 16.40 -25.83
CA LEU A 54 -15.43 16.19 -27.15
C LEU A 54 -16.62 15.22 -27.15
N SER A 55 -16.75 14.38 -26.12
CA SER A 55 -17.77 13.33 -26.07
C SER A 55 -18.92 13.73 -25.13
N PRO A 56 -20.13 14.05 -25.65
CA PRO A 56 -21.28 14.37 -24.81
C PRO A 56 -21.81 13.18 -24.00
N GLN A 57 -21.40 11.96 -24.38
CA GLN A 57 -21.73 10.72 -23.66
C GLN A 57 -20.43 9.95 -23.40
N LEU A 58 -20.31 9.41 -22.21
CA LEU A 58 -19.18 8.56 -21.84
C LEU A 58 -19.29 7.19 -22.56
N ASN A 59 -18.15 6.56 -22.86
CA ASN A 59 -18.08 5.21 -23.40
C ASN A 59 -16.99 4.39 -22.69
N ASP A 60 -17.01 3.07 -22.88
CA ASP A 60 -16.09 2.15 -22.21
C ASP A 60 -14.61 2.48 -22.44
N VAL A 61 -14.23 2.92 -23.64
CA VAL A 61 -12.83 3.24 -23.98
C VAL A 61 -12.32 4.45 -23.19
N ILE A 62 -13.16 5.46 -22.97
CA ILE A 62 -12.81 6.62 -22.14
C ILE A 62 -12.61 6.18 -20.68
N LEU A 63 -13.50 5.32 -20.16
CA LEU A 63 -13.37 4.76 -18.82
C LEU A 63 -12.09 3.93 -18.67
N TRP A 64 -11.75 3.09 -19.65
CA TRP A 64 -10.51 2.32 -19.66
C TRP A 64 -9.28 3.22 -19.68
N LEU A 65 -9.29 4.27 -20.51
CA LEU A 65 -8.23 5.28 -20.53
C LEU A 65 -8.11 5.98 -19.17
N ALA A 66 -9.22 6.38 -18.56
CA ALA A 66 -9.22 7.04 -17.25
C ALA A 66 -8.56 6.16 -16.18
N TYR A 67 -8.86 4.87 -16.17
CA TYR A 67 -8.22 3.91 -15.27
C TYR A 67 -6.73 3.74 -15.57
N GLU A 68 -6.33 3.58 -16.83
CA GLU A 68 -4.91 3.42 -17.18
C GLU A 68 -4.08 4.68 -16.86
N VAL A 69 -4.66 5.88 -17.01
CA VAL A 69 -4.07 7.14 -16.54
C VAL A 69 -3.97 7.19 -15.02
N MET A 70 -4.98 6.70 -14.29
CA MET A 70 -4.91 6.57 -12.84
C MET A 70 -3.80 5.61 -12.42
N GLN A 71 -3.66 4.45 -13.07
CA GLN A 71 -2.60 3.48 -12.78
C GLN A 71 -1.20 4.05 -13.05
N CYS A 72 -1.00 4.73 -14.17
CA CYS A 72 0.28 5.42 -14.42
C CYS A 72 0.61 6.44 -13.32
N CYS A 73 -0.41 7.18 -12.86
CA CYS A 73 -0.26 8.13 -11.76
C CYS A 73 0.12 7.42 -10.45
N THR A 74 -0.44 6.23 -10.20
CA THR A 74 -0.06 5.39 -9.07
C THR A 74 1.41 4.98 -9.13
N SER A 75 1.90 4.53 -10.28
CA SER A 75 3.30 4.12 -10.44
C SER A 75 4.29 5.28 -10.24
N LEU A 76 3.87 6.52 -10.52
CA LEU A 76 4.72 7.71 -10.42
C LEU A 76 4.67 8.40 -9.06
N GLU A 77 3.47 8.55 -8.49
CA GLU A 77 3.24 9.34 -7.26
C GLU A 77 2.97 8.46 -6.03
N GLY A 78 2.81 7.15 -6.21
CA GLY A 78 2.42 6.20 -5.17
C GLY A 78 0.93 6.23 -4.88
N SER A 79 0.38 5.10 -4.46
CA SER A 79 -1.06 4.93 -4.22
C SER A 79 -1.66 5.80 -3.11
N ALA A 80 -0.81 6.34 -2.22
CA ALA A 80 -1.25 7.23 -1.15
C ALA A 80 -1.44 8.70 -1.61
N SER A 81 -0.99 9.06 -2.81
CA SER A 81 -1.01 10.45 -3.29
C SER A 81 -2.42 10.97 -3.57
N LEU A 82 -2.69 12.23 -3.21
CA LEU A 82 -3.98 12.88 -3.46
C LEU A 82 -4.35 12.92 -4.96
N SER A 83 -3.36 12.97 -5.85
CA SER A 83 -3.56 12.92 -7.31
C SER A 83 -4.22 11.60 -7.74
N VAL A 84 -3.71 10.46 -7.25
CA VAL A 84 -4.29 9.14 -7.49
C VAL A 84 -5.73 9.08 -6.96
N TRP A 85 -5.97 9.60 -5.76
CA TRP A 85 -7.30 9.64 -5.15
C TRP A 85 -8.34 10.46 -5.92
N ARG A 86 -7.92 11.59 -6.47
CA ARG A 86 -8.78 12.41 -7.34
C ARG A 86 -9.10 11.65 -8.62
N LYS A 87 -8.10 11.02 -9.25
CA LYS A 87 -8.31 10.20 -10.46
C LYS A 87 -9.19 8.98 -10.20
N LEU A 88 -9.07 8.34 -9.04
CA LEU A 88 -9.99 7.27 -8.64
C LEU A 88 -11.43 7.77 -8.55
N SER A 89 -11.63 8.95 -7.94
CA SER A 89 -12.95 9.57 -7.85
C SER A 89 -13.54 9.81 -9.25
N ASP A 90 -12.74 10.36 -10.17
CA ASP A 90 -13.15 10.54 -11.56
C ASP A 90 -13.53 9.21 -12.24
N VAL A 91 -12.72 8.16 -12.07
CA VAL A 91 -12.97 6.82 -12.64
C VAL A 91 -14.27 6.21 -12.07
N VAL A 92 -14.52 6.39 -10.77
CA VAL A 92 -15.77 5.95 -10.12
C VAL A 92 -16.97 6.72 -10.67
N THR A 93 -16.85 8.05 -10.84
CA THR A 93 -17.90 8.87 -11.46
C THR A 93 -18.19 8.41 -12.89
N ASP A 94 -17.15 8.16 -13.68
CA ASP A 94 -17.26 7.66 -15.05
C ASP A 94 -17.94 6.27 -15.09
N MET A 95 -17.56 5.36 -14.20
CA MET A 95 -18.18 4.04 -14.04
C MET A 95 -19.68 4.14 -13.70
N TYR A 96 -20.06 5.05 -12.81
CA TYR A 96 -21.46 5.30 -12.46
C TYR A 96 -22.25 5.90 -13.62
N ALA A 97 -21.68 6.87 -14.33
CA ALA A 97 -22.30 7.50 -15.49
C ALA A 97 -22.56 6.49 -16.62
N LEU A 98 -21.68 5.50 -16.80
CA LEU A 98 -21.88 4.39 -17.75
C LEU A 98 -22.86 3.32 -17.26
N GLY A 99 -23.31 3.40 -16.01
CA GLY A 99 -24.26 2.46 -15.43
C GLY A 99 -23.67 1.09 -15.09
N LEU A 100 -22.34 0.95 -14.96
CA LEU A 100 -21.71 -0.36 -14.73
C LEU A 100 -22.25 -1.05 -13.46
N HIS A 101 -22.55 -0.27 -12.41
CA HIS A 101 -23.14 -0.72 -11.15
C HIS A 101 -24.58 -1.28 -11.24
N ARG A 102 -25.30 -1.09 -12.36
CA ARG A 102 -26.70 -1.50 -12.56
C ARG A 102 -26.79 -2.52 -13.69
N GLU A 103 -26.15 -3.65 -13.49
CA GLU A 103 -26.13 -4.77 -14.43
C GLU A 103 -27.55 -5.19 -14.85
N ALA A 104 -28.52 -5.29 -13.94
CA ALA A 104 -29.88 -5.73 -14.29
C ALA A 104 -30.66 -4.73 -15.16
N ALA A 105 -30.23 -3.46 -15.19
CA ALA A 105 -30.83 -2.44 -16.05
C ALA A 105 -30.28 -2.47 -17.49
N LEU A 106 -29.18 -3.19 -17.72
CA LEU A 106 -28.58 -3.36 -19.04
C LEU A 106 -29.29 -4.53 -19.75
N SER A 107 -29.84 -4.28 -20.94
CA SER A 107 -30.52 -5.33 -21.71
C SER A 107 -29.50 -6.27 -22.34
N ASP A 108 -29.67 -7.58 -22.12
CA ASP A 108 -28.90 -8.64 -22.79
C ASP A 108 -29.06 -8.59 -24.33
N GLU A 109 -30.16 -8.01 -24.84
CA GLU A 109 -30.38 -7.86 -26.28
C GLU A 109 -29.55 -6.73 -26.90
N SER A 110 -29.17 -5.72 -26.11
CA SER A 110 -28.41 -4.56 -26.60
C SER A 110 -26.91 -4.61 -26.29
N MET A 111 -26.48 -5.54 -25.42
CA MET A 111 -25.10 -5.67 -24.98
C MET A 111 -24.50 -7.03 -25.35
N PRO A 112 -23.47 -7.07 -26.20
CA PRO A 112 -22.75 -8.30 -26.47
C PRO A 112 -22.16 -8.91 -25.18
N PHE A 113 -22.19 -10.24 -25.08
CA PHE A 113 -21.69 -10.99 -23.93
C PHE A 113 -20.26 -10.61 -23.53
N PHE A 114 -19.37 -10.39 -24.51
CA PHE A 114 -17.99 -10.00 -24.23
C PHE A 114 -17.94 -8.67 -23.45
N LEU A 115 -18.77 -7.71 -23.82
CA LEU A 115 -18.78 -6.38 -23.22
C LEU A 115 -19.40 -6.41 -21.82
N SER A 116 -20.44 -7.22 -21.60
CA SER A 116 -21.04 -7.38 -20.28
C SER A 116 -20.06 -8.01 -19.28
N GLU A 117 -19.35 -9.07 -19.67
CA GLU A 117 -18.30 -9.65 -18.82
C GLU A 117 -17.14 -8.67 -18.60
N TYR A 118 -16.70 -7.92 -19.62
CA TYR A 118 -15.63 -6.95 -19.46
C TYR A 118 -16.01 -5.82 -18.49
N ARG A 119 -17.27 -5.35 -18.56
CA ARG A 119 -17.82 -4.39 -17.59
C ARG A 119 -17.87 -4.95 -16.16
N ARG A 120 -18.25 -6.23 -15.97
CA ARG A 120 -18.17 -6.88 -14.65
C ARG A 120 -16.73 -6.93 -14.13
N ARG A 121 -15.76 -7.26 -14.99
CA ARG A 121 -14.34 -7.26 -14.61
C ARG A 121 -13.89 -5.87 -14.16
N PHE A 122 -14.26 -4.85 -14.93
CA PHE A 122 -13.86 -3.48 -14.64
C PHE A 122 -14.51 -2.92 -13.36
N PHE A 123 -15.80 -3.19 -13.17
CA PHE A 123 -16.50 -2.89 -11.91
C PHE A 123 -15.79 -3.56 -10.73
N ALA A 124 -15.47 -4.86 -10.84
CA ALA A 124 -14.79 -5.60 -9.78
C ALA A 124 -13.39 -5.05 -9.45
N ILE A 125 -12.64 -4.59 -10.46
CA ILE A 125 -11.33 -3.94 -10.29
C ILE A 125 -11.49 -2.63 -9.49
N ILE A 126 -12.36 -1.73 -9.94
CA ILE A 126 -12.60 -0.44 -9.28
C ILE A 126 -13.14 -0.66 -7.86
N PHE A 127 -14.09 -1.59 -7.71
CA PHE A 127 -14.69 -1.93 -6.44
C PHE A 127 -13.64 -2.40 -5.43
N ASN A 128 -12.78 -3.36 -5.80
CA ASN A 128 -11.72 -3.80 -4.90
C ASN A 128 -10.70 -2.70 -4.60
N PHE A 129 -10.31 -1.89 -5.60
CA PHE A 129 -9.38 -0.79 -5.40
C PHE A 129 -9.93 0.23 -4.40
N ASP A 130 -11.19 0.68 -4.58
CA ASP A 130 -11.90 1.53 -3.64
C ASP A 130 -11.87 0.95 -2.22
N LYS A 131 -12.18 -0.34 -2.04
CA LYS A 131 -12.24 -0.93 -0.68
C LYS A 131 -10.87 -1.10 -0.06
N ALA A 132 -9.91 -1.63 -0.82
CA ALA A 132 -8.55 -1.87 -0.34
C ALA A 132 -7.99 -0.60 0.28
N TRP A 133 -8.12 0.50 -0.46
CA TRP A 133 -7.58 1.76 -0.05
C TRP A 133 -8.43 2.52 0.97
N SER A 134 -9.76 2.39 0.91
CA SER A 134 -10.64 2.92 1.95
C SER A 134 -10.35 2.30 3.32
N ALA A 135 -10.06 0.99 3.36
CA ALA A 135 -9.63 0.34 4.61
C ALA A 135 -8.25 0.83 5.07
N ILE A 136 -7.29 0.97 4.13
CA ILE A 136 -5.93 1.43 4.42
C ILE A 136 -5.92 2.87 4.95
N PHE A 137 -6.71 3.76 4.38
CA PHE A 137 -6.70 5.17 4.80
C PHE A 137 -7.79 5.52 5.79
N ASN A 138 -8.53 4.52 6.28
CA ASN A 138 -9.68 4.72 7.14
C ASN A 138 -10.61 5.80 6.58
N GLN A 139 -11.08 5.59 5.34
CA GLN A 139 -12.03 6.44 4.66
C GLN A 139 -13.33 5.67 4.35
N PRO A 140 -14.48 6.37 4.26
CA PRO A 140 -15.68 5.78 3.71
C PRO A 140 -15.47 5.36 2.25
N PRO A 141 -15.99 4.19 1.85
CA PRO A 141 -15.85 3.72 0.48
C PRO A 141 -16.74 4.51 -0.48
N ARG A 142 -16.24 4.76 -1.70
CA ARG A 142 -16.96 5.51 -2.75
C ARG A 142 -17.95 4.67 -3.53
N VAL A 143 -17.80 3.34 -3.53
CA VAL A 143 -18.63 2.41 -4.33
C VAL A 143 -19.44 1.43 -3.47
N PRO A 144 -20.41 1.86 -2.66
CA PRO A 144 -21.09 0.94 -1.74
C PRO A 144 -21.79 -0.23 -2.47
N SER A 145 -21.54 -1.49 -2.07
CA SER A 145 -22.16 -2.64 -2.73
C SER A 145 -23.68 -2.65 -2.64
N ARG A 146 -24.27 -2.07 -1.57
CA ARG A 146 -25.74 -1.93 -1.42
C ARG A 146 -26.42 -1.14 -2.56
N TYR A 147 -25.66 -0.39 -3.36
CA TYR A 147 -26.16 0.36 -4.50
C TYR A 147 -25.77 -0.26 -5.85
N ALA A 148 -25.20 -1.47 -5.85
CA ALA A 148 -24.79 -2.18 -7.05
C ALA A 148 -25.37 -3.60 -7.08
N ASP A 149 -25.69 -4.10 -8.28
CA ASP A 149 -26.19 -5.47 -8.51
C ASP A 149 -25.23 -6.32 -9.37
N CYS A 150 -24.00 -5.82 -9.58
CA CYS A 150 -22.99 -6.49 -10.40
C CYS A 150 -22.64 -7.88 -9.86
N LYS A 151 -22.68 -8.86 -10.76
CA LYS A 151 -22.24 -10.22 -10.47
C LYS A 151 -20.71 -10.30 -10.56
N PRO A 152 -20.08 -11.23 -9.83
CA PRO A 152 -18.65 -11.47 -10.00
C PRO A 152 -18.37 -11.96 -11.43
N PRO A 153 -17.29 -11.47 -12.09
CA PRO A 153 -17.00 -11.80 -13.49
C PRO A 153 -16.70 -13.28 -13.69
N LEU A 154 -17.14 -13.86 -14.80
CA LEU A 154 -16.86 -15.26 -15.12
C LEU A 154 -15.37 -15.46 -15.40
N ASP A 155 -14.84 -16.58 -14.92
CA ASP A 155 -13.41 -16.85 -15.03
C ASP A 155 -13.04 -17.46 -16.39
N LEU A 156 -13.11 -16.60 -17.41
CA LEU A 156 -12.91 -16.91 -18.81
C LEU A 156 -11.60 -16.29 -19.31
N SER A 157 -10.91 -16.96 -20.24
CA SER A 157 -9.75 -16.34 -20.90
C SER A 157 -10.18 -15.17 -21.79
N GLU A 158 -9.24 -14.29 -22.15
CA GLU A 158 -9.53 -13.23 -23.13
C GLU A 158 -9.90 -13.84 -24.49
N ASP A 159 -9.20 -14.88 -24.93
CA ASP A 159 -9.50 -15.58 -26.18
C ASP A 159 -10.92 -16.14 -26.17
N ASP A 160 -11.28 -16.88 -25.10
CA ASP A 160 -12.65 -17.41 -24.93
C ASP A 160 -13.72 -16.29 -24.99
N LEU A 161 -13.38 -15.06 -24.59
CA LEU A 161 -14.32 -13.95 -24.54
C LEU A 161 -14.46 -13.23 -25.90
N PHE A 162 -13.34 -12.99 -26.58
CA PHE A 162 -13.30 -12.21 -27.82
C PHE A 162 -13.54 -13.05 -29.08
N THR A 163 -13.30 -14.36 -29.04
CA THR A 163 -13.54 -15.27 -30.18
C THR A 163 -14.87 -16.00 -30.09
N LEU A 164 -15.69 -15.72 -29.08
CA LEU A 164 -16.95 -16.42 -28.85
C LEU A 164 -17.96 -16.15 -29.96
N GLN A 165 -18.43 -17.21 -30.62
CA GLN A 165 -19.62 -17.15 -31.47
C GLN A 165 -20.88 -17.39 -30.64
N GLN A 166 -22.00 -16.80 -31.06
CA GLN A 166 -23.24 -16.77 -30.28
C GLN A 166 -23.78 -18.18 -29.95
N ASP A 167 -23.58 -19.15 -30.85
CA ASP A 167 -24.01 -20.54 -30.68
C ASP A 167 -23.13 -21.35 -29.71
N ASP A 168 -21.93 -20.86 -29.37
CA ASP A 168 -20.94 -21.57 -28.55
C ASP A 168 -21.01 -21.21 -27.05
N LEU A 169 -21.81 -20.21 -26.66
CA LEU A 169 -21.90 -19.72 -25.28
C LEU A 169 -22.25 -20.86 -24.29
N GLY A 170 -23.20 -21.72 -24.64
CA GLY A 170 -23.58 -22.85 -23.79
C GLY A 170 -22.44 -23.86 -23.56
N GLN A 171 -21.57 -24.06 -24.55
CA GLN A 171 -20.39 -24.93 -24.41
C GLN A 171 -19.33 -24.25 -23.56
N LEU A 172 -19.14 -22.94 -23.75
CA LEU A 172 -18.18 -22.17 -22.97
C LEU A 172 -18.54 -22.18 -21.48
N LEU A 173 -19.80 -21.96 -21.14
CA LEU A 173 -20.27 -21.95 -19.75
C LEU A 173 -20.11 -23.32 -19.06
N ARG A 174 -20.11 -24.43 -19.81
CA ARG A 174 -19.84 -25.77 -19.25
C ARG A 174 -18.39 -25.94 -18.79
N LYS A 175 -17.44 -25.12 -19.27
CA LYS A 175 -16.06 -25.09 -18.77
C LYS A 175 -15.94 -24.47 -17.37
N LEU A 176 -17.02 -23.85 -16.87
CA LEU A 176 -17.05 -23.21 -15.56
C LEU A 176 -17.77 -24.09 -14.52
N THR A 177 -17.38 -23.89 -13.26
CA THR A 177 -18.09 -24.38 -12.08
C THR A 177 -19.42 -23.61 -11.91
N PRO A 178 -20.37 -24.11 -11.09
CA PRO A 178 -21.60 -23.35 -10.77
C PRO A 178 -21.32 -21.96 -10.19
N ASN A 179 -20.19 -21.81 -9.49
CA ASN A 179 -19.74 -20.55 -8.92
C ASN A 179 -18.86 -19.73 -9.89
N GLY A 180 -18.90 -20.00 -11.20
CA GLY A 180 -18.25 -19.20 -12.23
C GLY A 180 -16.71 -19.29 -12.31
N TRP A 181 -16.07 -20.14 -11.52
CA TRP A 181 -14.64 -20.45 -11.62
C TRP A 181 -14.34 -21.37 -12.80
N ASN A 182 -13.15 -21.25 -13.37
CA ASN A 182 -12.67 -22.19 -14.37
C ASN A 182 -12.50 -23.59 -13.77
N LYS A 183 -12.70 -24.64 -14.59
CA LYS A 183 -12.49 -26.04 -14.17
C LYS A 183 -11.08 -26.56 -14.47
N ASP A 184 -10.31 -25.87 -15.30
CA ASP A 184 -8.99 -26.31 -15.75
C ASP A 184 -7.84 -25.90 -14.81
N GLY A 185 -8.14 -25.14 -13.75
CA GLY A 185 -7.15 -24.65 -12.80
C GLY A 185 -6.26 -23.53 -13.36
N GLY A 186 -6.68 -22.89 -14.45
CA GLY A 186 -5.90 -21.86 -15.12
C GLY A 186 -5.87 -20.55 -14.33
N TYR A 187 -4.68 -19.93 -14.25
CA TYR A 187 -4.50 -18.62 -13.63
C TYR A 187 -4.68 -17.51 -14.67
N ARG A 188 -5.83 -16.84 -14.65
CA ARG A 188 -6.19 -15.77 -15.60
C ARG A 188 -6.29 -14.43 -14.88
N THR A 189 -6.23 -13.34 -15.63
CA THR A 189 -6.50 -12.00 -15.08
C THR A 189 -7.87 -11.96 -14.38
N THR A 190 -8.87 -12.63 -14.94
CA THR A 190 -10.20 -12.81 -14.35
C THR A 190 -10.21 -13.58 -13.04
N THR A 191 -9.38 -14.61 -12.92
CA THR A 191 -9.26 -15.41 -11.69
C THR A 191 -8.92 -14.50 -10.52
N TRP A 192 -7.93 -13.62 -10.72
CA TRP A 192 -7.50 -12.65 -9.71
C TRP A 192 -8.54 -11.57 -9.46
N THR A 193 -9.18 -11.04 -10.51
CA THR A 193 -10.25 -10.05 -10.38
C THR A 193 -11.45 -10.61 -9.60
N ARG A 194 -11.85 -11.86 -9.85
CA ARG A 194 -12.94 -12.52 -9.14
C ARG A 194 -12.59 -12.75 -7.66
N LEU A 195 -11.37 -13.19 -7.36
CA LEU A 195 -10.89 -13.33 -5.99
C LEU A 195 -10.92 -11.98 -5.25
N ARG A 196 -10.39 -10.93 -5.88
CA ARG A 196 -10.38 -9.57 -5.33
C ARG A 196 -11.78 -9.00 -5.13
N TYR A 197 -12.74 -9.35 -5.98
CA TYR A 197 -14.15 -8.99 -5.79
C TYR A 197 -14.72 -9.58 -4.51
N THR A 198 -14.51 -10.88 -4.27
CA THR A 198 -14.94 -11.57 -3.04
C THR A 198 -14.32 -10.92 -1.81
N VAL A 199 -13.01 -10.67 -1.84
CA VAL A 199 -12.28 -9.98 -0.77
C VAL A 199 -12.83 -8.58 -0.53
N GLY A 200 -13.13 -7.83 -1.60
CA GLY A 200 -13.68 -6.47 -1.52
C GLY A 200 -14.99 -6.42 -0.74
N GLY A 201 -15.89 -7.38 -0.94
CA GLY A 201 -17.18 -7.43 -0.22
C GLY A 201 -17.03 -7.72 1.28
N ILE A 202 -16.02 -8.49 1.68
CA ILE A 202 -15.72 -8.76 3.10
C ILE A 202 -15.10 -7.51 3.73
N ARG A 203 -14.16 -6.88 3.02
CA ARG A 203 -13.51 -5.65 3.44
C ARG A 203 -14.50 -4.50 3.61
N GLU A 204 -15.46 -4.37 2.71
CA GLU A 204 -16.51 -3.35 2.83
C GLU A 204 -17.32 -3.51 4.10
N GLN A 205 -17.74 -4.72 4.46
CA GLN A 205 -18.48 -4.95 5.70
C GLN A 205 -17.65 -4.61 6.94
N PHE A 206 -16.33 -4.85 6.90
CA PHE A 206 -15.43 -4.41 7.96
C PHE A 206 -15.39 -2.87 8.04
N ILE A 207 -15.21 -2.19 6.91
CA ILE A 207 -15.21 -0.73 6.84
C ILE A 207 -16.53 -0.18 7.37
N GLU A 208 -17.67 -0.70 6.92
CA GLU A 208 -18.99 -0.28 7.40
C GLU A 208 -19.14 -0.48 8.91
N ALA A 209 -18.71 -1.63 9.44
CA ALA A 209 -18.69 -1.88 10.89
C ALA A 209 -17.92 -0.79 11.65
N GLN A 210 -16.79 -0.31 11.12
CA GLN A 210 -15.99 0.76 11.73
C GLN A 210 -16.61 2.16 11.64
N PHE A 211 -17.35 2.47 10.56
CA PHE A 211 -17.91 3.81 10.31
C PHE A 211 -19.32 4.03 10.87
N HIS A 212 -19.80 3.17 11.78
CA HIS A 212 -21.05 3.42 12.49
C HIS A 212 -20.92 4.66 13.39
N LEU A 213 -21.40 5.81 12.91
CA LEU A 213 -21.27 7.12 13.56
C LEU A 213 -21.97 7.21 14.93
N THR A 214 -22.90 6.30 15.22
CA THR A 214 -23.82 6.41 16.37
C THR A 214 -23.80 5.20 17.31
N GLN A 215 -23.17 4.09 16.92
CA GLN A 215 -23.15 2.86 17.70
C GLN A 215 -21.72 2.36 17.86
N PRO A 216 -21.32 1.91 19.07
CA PRO A 216 -20.03 1.27 19.26
C PRO A 216 -19.98 0.00 18.41
N VAL A 217 -18.81 -0.28 17.85
CA VAL A 217 -18.58 -1.46 17.01
C VAL A 217 -18.93 -2.73 17.79
N ASP A 218 -19.86 -3.53 17.29
CA ASP A 218 -20.25 -4.79 17.92
C ASP A 218 -19.16 -5.84 17.71
N GLY A 219 -18.47 -6.21 18.79
CA GLY A 219 -17.42 -7.23 18.76
C GLY A 219 -17.93 -8.61 18.33
N SER A 220 -19.22 -8.91 18.52
CA SER A 220 -19.83 -10.17 18.07
C SER A 220 -20.06 -10.18 16.55
N GLU A 221 -20.49 -9.05 15.98
CA GLU A 221 -20.61 -8.86 14.52
C GLU A 221 -19.24 -8.98 13.85
N LEU A 222 -18.21 -8.34 14.42
CA LEU A 222 -16.84 -8.44 13.95
C LEU A 222 -16.32 -9.88 13.99
N ARG A 223 -16.63 -10.65 15.05
CA ARG A 223 -16.27 -12.08 15.10
C ARG A 223 -16.99 -12.91 14.03
N ASN A 224 -18.27 -12.66 13.78
CA ASN A 224 -18.98 -13.30 12.69
C ASN A 224 -18.39 -12.93 11.31
N LEU A 225 -17.89 -11.70 11.15
CA LEU A 225 -17.19 -11.30 9.93
C LEU A 225 -15.85 -12.03 9.77
N SER A 226 -15.08 -12.23 10.85
CA SER A 226 -13.87 -13.05 10.83
C SER A 226 -14.16 -14.47 10.36
N VAL A 227 -15.19 -15.13 10.92
CA VAL A 227 -15.63 -16.48 10.48
C VAL A 227 -15.92 -16.51 8.98
N ARG A 228 -16.69 -15.54 8.48
CA ARG A 228 -17.00 -15.45 7.04
C ARG A 228 -15.78 -15.17 6.17
N CYS A 229 -14.79 -14.45 6.69
CA CYS A 229 -13.50 -14.25 6.02
C CYS A 229 -12.79 -15.59 5.79
N HIS A 230 -12.73 -16.44 6.83
CA HIS A 230 -12.17 -17.79 6.75
C HIS A 230 -12.99 -18.72 5.85
N GLU A 231 -14.32 -18.67 5.93
CA GLU A 231 -15.20 -19.44 5.04
C GLU A 231 -15.00 -19.06 3.56
N ALA A 232 -14.90 -17.76 3.28
CA ALA A 232 -14.65 -17.27 1.93
C ALA A 232 -13.31 -17.77 1.38
N TRP A 233 -12.23 -17.72 2.18
CA TRP A 233 -10.94 -18.31 1.82
C TRP A 233 -11.05 -19.81 1.54
N ASN A 234 -11.70 -20.56 2.42
CA ASN A 234 -11.84 -22.01 2.32
C ASN A 234 -12.71 -22.43 1.13
N SER A 235 -13.64 -21.58 0.69
CA SER A 235 -14.50 -21.81 -0.48
C SER A 235 -13.79 -21.62 -1.82
N LEU A 236 -12.60 -21.02 -1.84
CA LEU A 236 -11.83 -20.83 -3.07
C LEU A 236 -11.41 -22.19 -3.66
N PRO A 237 -11.31 -22.31 -5.00
CA PRO A 237 -10.70 -23.45 -5.65
C PRO A 237 -9.34 -23.80 -5.03
N GLN A 238 -9.06 -25.10 -4.89
CA GLN A 238 -7.86 -25.58 -4.18
C GLN A 238 -6.55 -24.99 -4.70
N HIS A 239 -6.41 -24.83 -6.02
CA HIS A 239 -5.22 -24.26 -6.65
C HIS A 239 -5.01 -22.76 -6.35
N LEU A 240 -6.00 -22.07 -5.79
CA LEU A 240 -5.91 -20.66 -5.38
C LEU A 240 -5.56 -20.48 -3.89
N ARG A 241 -5.59 -21.56 -3.10
CA ARG A 241 -5.36 -21.48 -1.65
C ARG A 241 -3.88 -21.70 -1.33
N TYR A 242 -3.20 -20.62 -0.98
CA TYR A 242 -1.80 -20.62 -0.57
C TYR A 242 -1.63 -21.07 0.90
N GLY A 243 -0.63 -21.92 1.18
CA GLY A 243 0.02 -21.93 2.50
C GLY A 243 -0.52 -22.83 3.61
N GLU A 244 -1.29 -23.89 3.35
CA GLU A 244 -1.59 -24.89 4.39
C GLU A 244 -0.58 -26.05 4.44
N ASP A 245 0.08 -26.35 3.32
CA ASP A 245 1.16 -27.33 3.21
C ASP A 245 2.10 -26.90 2.06
N PRO A 246 3.40 -26.67 2.33
CA PRO A 246 4.38 -26.33 1.29
C PRO A 246 4.44 -27.33 0.14
N ASN A 247 4.04 -28.59 0.38
CA ASN A 247 4.01 -29.63 -0.65
C ASN A 247 2.79 -29.52 -1.60
N GLN A 248 1.81 -28.67 -1.28
CA GLN A 248 0.61 -28.46 -2.11
C GLN A 248 0.81 -27.41 -3.21
N ILE A 249 1.88 -26.61 -3.13
CA ILE A 249 2.21 -25.65 -4.19
C ILE A 249 3.09 -26.38 -5.22
N PRO A 250 2.66 -26.48 -6.49
CA PRO A 250 3.48 -27.12 -7.51
C PRO A 250 4.87 -26.47 -7.60
N SER A 251 5.92 -27.28 -7.56
CA SER A 251 7.31 -26.80 -7.57
C SER A 251 7.67 -26.03 -8.84
N ASP A 252 6.98 -26.34 -9.94
CA ASP A 252 7.10 -25.74 -11.26
C ASP A 252 6.24 -24.49 -11.47
N LEU A 253 5.48 -24.06 -10.45
CA LEU A 253 4.63 -22.88 -10.56
C LEU A 253 5.47 -21.61 -10.80
N PRO A 254 5.15 -20.78 -11.83
CA PRO A 254 5.90 -19.56 -12.10
C PRO A 254 5.94 -18.63 -10.88
N ASN A 255 7.10 -18.02 -10.61
CA ASN A 255 7.31 -17.13 -9.46
C ASN A 255 6.24 -16.03 -9.35
N ILE A 256 5.82 -15.44 -10.47
CA ILE A 256 4.76 -14.42 -10.50
C ILE A 256 3.42 -14.95 -9.95
N ILE A 257 3.01 -16.14 -10.38
CA ILE A 257 1.74 -16.73 -9.93
C ILE A 257 1.83 -17.04 -8.44
N ARG A 258 2.96 -17.56 -7.99
CA ARG A 258 3.20 -17.82 -6.56
C ARG A 258 3.12 -16.55 -5.71
N GLN A 259 3.75 -15.46 -6.17
CA GLN A 259 3.67 -14.17 -5.49
C GLN A 259 2.23 -13.63 -5.42
N ILE A 260 1.46 -13.76 -6.49
CA ILE A 260 0.05 -13.34 -6.50
C ILE A 260 -0.78 -14.19 -5.51
N LEU A 261 -0.53 -15.50 -5.43
CA LEU A 261 -1.18 -16.39 -4.46
C LEU A 261 -0.85 -16.01 -3.01
N MET A 262 0.42 -15.72 -2.73
CA MET A 262 0.84 -15.21 -1.43
C MET A 262 0.14 -13.90 -1.08
N ARG A 263 0.10 -12.94 -2.01
CA ARG A 263 -0.56 -11.63 -1.81
C ARG A 263 -2.06 -11.80 -1.60
N ALA A 264 -2.69 -12.72 -2.33
CA ALA A 264 -4.09 -13.08 -2.13
C ALA A 264 -4.33 -13.59 -0.71
N HIS A 265 -3.53 -14.55 -0.23
CA HIS A 265 -3.63 -15.05 1.15
C HIS A 265 -3.37 -13.98 2.20
N LEU A 266 -2.31 -13.17 2.03
CA LEU A 266 -2.00 -12.03 2.88
C LEU A 266 -3.18 -11.08 2.99
N THR A 267 -3.95 -10.92 1.91
CA THR A 267 -5.12 -10.04 1.91
C THR A 267 -6.24 -10.54 2.82
N PHE A 268 -6.46 -11.85 2.95
CA PHE A 268 -7.39 -12.43 3.92
C PHE A 268 -6.86 -12.28 5.35
N VAL A 269 -5.58 -12.58 5.57
CA VAL A 269 -4.92 -12.40 6.86
C VAL A 269 -4.98 -10.95 7.33
N HIS A 270 -4.86 -9.99 6.41
CA HIS A 270 -4.94 -8.56 6.69
C HIS A 270 -6.32 -8.13 7.17
N ILE A 271 -7.38 -8.60 6.50
CA ILE A 271 -8.76 -8.31 6.93
C ILE A 271 -8.98 -8.86 8.33
N ASP A 272 -8.56 -10.09 8.59
CA ASP A 272 -8.74 -10.73 9.89
C ASP A 272 -7.89 -10.04 10.98
N PHE A 273 -6.65 -9.62 10.67
CA PHE A 273 -5.83 -8.79 11.56
C PHE A 273 -6.58 -7.52 11.99
N HIS A 274 -7.20 -6.83 11.03
CA HIS A 274 -7.95 -5.60 11.25
C HIS A 274 -9.20 -5.79 12.10
N ILE A 275 -9.91 -6.91 11.89
CA ILE A 275 -11.05 -7.32 12.70
C ILE A 275 -10.62 -7.58 14.15
N ILE A 276 -9.62 -8.44 14.35
CA ILE A 276 -9.11 -8.78 15.70
C ILE A 276 -8.54 -7.56 16.41
N ARG A 277 -7.84 -6.68 15.70
CA ARG A 277 -7.35 -5.39 16.22
C ARG A 277 -8.51 -4.53 16.71
N SER A 278 -9.58 -4.42 15.92
CA SER A 278 -10.75 -3.60 16.25
C SER A 278 -11.47 -4.13 17.50
N ILE A 279 -11.62 -5.45 17.63
CA ILE A 279 -12.16 -6.08 18.83
C ILE A 279 -11.27 -5.81 20.06
N SER A 280 -9.95 -5.90 19.88
CA SER A 280 -8.98 -5.78 20.99
C SER A 280 -8.89 -4.35 21.55
N ARG A 281 -9.15 -3.31 20.74
CA ARG A 281 -9.15 -1.89 21.18
C ARG A 281 -10.12 -1.61 22.33
N GLY A 282 -11.21 -2.37 22.45
CA GLY A 282 -12.21 -2.17 23.50
C GLY A 282 -11.91 -2.85 24.84
N SER A 283 -10.86 -3.68 24.94
CA SER A 283 -10.75 -4.67 26.03
C SER A 283 -9.52 -4.55 26.94
N SER A 284 -8.41 -3.92 26.53
CA SER A 284 -7.21 -3.66 27.38
C SER A 284 -6.16 -2.83 26.64
N ALA A 285 -5.24 -2.20 27.38
CA ALA A 285 -4.03 -1.59 26.81
C ALA A 285 -2.99 -2.62 26.31
N VAL A 286 -3.08 -3.87 26.79
CA VAL A 286 -2.16 -4.96 26.40
C VAL A 286 -2.73 -5.72 25.19
N PRO A 287 -1.94 -5.95 24.12
CA PRO A 287 -2.37 -6.75 22.98
C PRO A 287 -2.80 -8.16 23.38
N SER A 288 -3.91 -8.65 22.84
CA SER A 288 -4.37 -10.02 23.06
C SER A 288 -3.41 -11.04 22.40
N PRO A 289 -3.31 -12.28 22.91
CA PRO A 289 -2.51 -13.33 22.28
C PRO A 289 -2.90 -13.57 20.82
N GLU A 290 -4.21 -13.56 20.53
CA GLU A 290 -4.76 -13.70 19.18
C GLU A 290 -4.27 -12.58 18.24
N LEU A 291 -4.28 -11.32 18.70
CA LEU A 291 -3.76 -10.19 17.92
C LEU A 291 -2.25 -10.34 17.64
N LEU A 292 -1.48 -10.84 18.60
CA LEU A 292 -0.05 -11.09 18.40
C LEU A 292 0.21 -12.20 17.39
N GLU A 293 -0.56 -13.30 17.45
CA GLU A 293 -0.41 -14.43 16.52
C GLU A 293 -0.75 -14.05 15.09
N ILE A 294 -1.85 -13.33 14.87
CA ILE A 294 -2.22 -12.88 13.52
C ILE A 294 -1.26 -11.82 12.99
N SER A 295 -0.74 -10.94 13.86
CA SER A 295 0.34 -10.01 13.50
C SER A 295 1.59 -10.76 13.05
N ALA A 296 2.01 -11.78 13.81
CA ALA A 296 3.19 -12.58 13.47
C ALA A 296 3.01 -13.31 12.13
N ARG A 297 1.82 -13.87 11.88
CA ARG A 297 1.48 -14.52 10.61
C ARG A 297 1.54 -13.55 9.43
N MET A 298 0.98 -12.34 9.59
CA MET A 298 1.01 -11.30 8.56
C MET A 298 2.44 -10.85 8.24
N LEU A 299 3.24 -10.53 9.27
CA LEU A 299 4.64 -10.18 9.10
C LEU A 299 5.42 -11.31 8.41
N GLN A 300 5.27 -12.54 8.89
CA GLN A 300 5.94 -13.71 8.29
C GLN A 300 5.56 -13.90 6.82
N GLY A 301 4.29 -13.73 6.46
CA GLY A 301 3.84 -13.83 5.08
C GLY A 301 4.53 -12.83 4.15
N VAL A 302 4.67 -11.58 4.58
CA VAL A 302 5.41 -10.56 3.79
C VAL A 302 6.90 -10.90 3.72
N ILE A 303 7.51 -11.33 4.82
CA ILE A 303 8.92 -11.74 4.80
C ILE A 303 9.15 -12.95 3.89
N MET A 304 8.23 -13.91 3.82
CA MET A 304 8.31 -15.01 2.85
C MET A 304 8.25 -14.48 1.41
N CYS A 305 7.37 -13.52 1.10
CA CYS A 305 7.32 -12.89 -0.22
C CYS A 305 8.66 -12.22 -0.57
N VAL A 306 9.26 -11.52 0.40
CA VAL A 306 10.58 -10.88 0.27
C VAL A 306 11.67 -11.92 -0.02
N MET A 307 11.68 -13.04 0.70
CA MET A 307 12.71 -14.07 0.55
C MET A 307 12.57 -14.83 -0.77
N GLU A 308 11.35 -15.19 -1.17
CA GLU A 308 11.11 -15.95 -2.39
C GLU A 308 11.36 -15.16 -3.68
N ARG A 309 11.31 -13.82 -3.62
CA ARG A 309 11.68 -12.99 -4.76
C ARG A 309 13.19 -13.07 -5.09
N GLY A 310 14.04 -13.26 -4.07
CA GLY A 310 15.49 -13.09 -4.18
C GLY A 310 15.87 -11.71 -4.72
N ASN A 311 16.74 -11.69 -5.74
CA ASN A 311 17.21 -10.46 -6.42
C ASN A 311 16.37 -10.07 -7.64
N LYS A 312 15.24 -10.75 -7.89
CA LYS A 312 14.38 -10.43 -9.03
C LYS A 312 13.53 -9.20 -8.72
N PRO A 313 13.24 -8.34 -9.72
CA PRO A 313 12.30 -7.24 -9.54
C PRO A 313 10.97 -7.78 -9.04
N PHE A 314 10.42 -7.10 -8.03
CA PHE A 314 9.15 -7.49 -7.44
C PHE A 314 8.04 -7.10 -8.42
N LEU A 315 7.27 -8.09 -8.88
CA LEU A 315 6.19 -7.88 -9.85
C LEU A 315 4.86 -7.48 -9.19
N CYS A 316 4.82 -7.49 -7.86
CA CYS A 316 3.79 -6.85 -7.05
C CYS A 316 4.34 -5.51 -6.52
N ASP A 317 3.55 -4.75 -5.79
CA ASP A 317 4.04 -3.50 -5.19
C ASP A 317 4.63 -3.80 -3.80
N LEU A 318 5.97 -3.90 -3.74
CA LEU A 318 6.68 -4.30 -2.52
C LEU A 318 6.53 -3.24 -1.44
N ALA A 319 6.61 -1.96 -1.84
CA ALA A 319 6.52 -0.86 -0.91
C ALA A 319 5.15 -0.86 -0.25
N GLU A 320 4.08 -1.02 -1.04
CA GLU A 320 2.73 -1.20 -0.49
C GLU A 320 2.64 -2.42 0.43
N ASP A 321 3.23 -3.55 0.04
CA ASP A 321 3.11 -4.77 0.84
C ASP A 321 3.81 -4.60 2.22
N LEU A 322 4.95 -3.93 2.24
CA LEU A 322 5.69 -3.61 3.47
C LEU A 322 4.96 -2.56 4.30
N LEU A 323 4.47 -1.48 3.68
CA LEU A 323 3.81 -0.38 4.39
C LEU A 323 2.44 -0.74 4.94
N PHE A 324 1.65 -1.56 4.22
CA PHE A 324 0.26 -1.83 4.57
C PHE A 324 0.04 -3.20 5.21
N TYR A 325 0.91 -4.18 5.02
CA TYR A 325 0.80 -5.47 5.73
C TYR A 325 1.88 -5.62 6.81
N ALA A 326 3.17 -5.45 6.45
CA ALA A 326 4.25 -5.77 7.39
C ALA A 326 4.41 -4.74 8.51
N LEU A 327 4.39 -3.44 8.18
CA LEU A 327 4.62 -2.39 9.16
C LEU A 327 3.56 -2.36 10.28
N PRO A 328 2.24 -2.45 10.01
CA PRO A 328 1.21 -2.42 11.05
C PRO A 328 1.27 -3.64 11.98
N SER A 329 1.58 -4.82 11.45
CA SER A 329 1.84 -6.00 12.28
C SER A 329 3.13 -5.85 13.09
N ALA A 330 4.19 -5.34 12.48
CA ALA A 330 5.47 -5.12 13.13
C ALA A 330 5.39 -4.15 14.30
N VAL A 331 4.60 -3.07 14.18
CA VAL A 331 4.39 -2.10 15.26
C VAL A 331 3.73 -2.75 16.49
N VAL A 332 2.73 -3.63 16.28
CA VAL A 332 2.13 -4.40 17.38
C VAL A 332 3.16 -5.32 18.03
N LEU A 333 3.89 -6.06 17.21
CA LEU A 333 4.83 -7.08 17.67
C LEU A 333 6.04 -6.47 18.38
N ILE A 334 6.60 -5.37 17.88
CA ILE A 334 7.75 -4.71 18.50
C ILE A 334 7.39 -4.09 19.84
N THR A 335 6.17 -3.56 19.96
CA THR A 335 5.65 -3.03 21.24
C THR A 335 5.50 -4.16 22.26
N ALA A 336 4.89 -5.28 21.86
CA ALA A 336 4.78 -6.45 22.73
C ALA A 336 6.15 -7.05 23.09
N LEU A 337 7.11 -7.02 22.17
CA LEU A 337 8.49 -7.45 22.42
C LEU A 337 9.20 -6.52 23.42
N GLN A 338 9.03 -5.21 23.30
CA GLN A 338 9.56 -4.22 24.26
C GLN A 338 8.99 -4.45 25.66
N ASP A 339 7.67 -4.63 25.77
CA ASP A 339 7.00 -4.95 27.01
C ASP A 339 7.52 -6.25 27.63
N ALA A 340 7.73 -7.29 26.81
CA ALA A 340 8.22 -8.58 27.25
C ALA A 340 9.70 -8.63 27.61
N VAL A 341 10.46 -7.59 27.30
CA VAL A 341 11.85 -7.39 27.77
C VAL A 341 11.87 -6.59 29.06
N ARG A 342 10.94 -5.65 29.25
CA ARG A 342 10.84 -4.79 30.44
C ARG A 342 10.16 -5.46 31.62
N ASP A 343 9.12 -6.24 31.36
CA ASP A 343 8.30 -6.89 32.37
C ASP A 343 8.15 -8.40 32.07
N PRO A 344 8.77 -9.28 32.87
CA PRO A 344 8.62 -10.73 32.72
C PRO A 344 7.18 -11.24 32.82
N ALA A 345 6.27 -10.48 33.44
CA ALA A 345 4.84 -10.83 33.50
C ALA A 345 4.13 -10.64 32.16
N ARG A 346 4.68 -9.83 31.25
CA ARG A 346 4.17 -9.62 29.89
C ARG A 346 4.91 -10.54 28.92
N SER A 347 4.49 -11.79 28.77
CA SER A 347 5.13 -12.72 27.84
C SER A 347 4.48 -12.70 26.46
N LEU A 348 5.29 -12.97 25.43
CA LEU A 348 4.76 -13.29 24.10
C LEU A 348 4.10 -14.67 24.11
N PRO A 349 3.10 -14.92 23.23
CA PRO A 349 2.52 -16.23 23.03
C PRO A 349 3.60 -17.30 22.76
N PRO A 350 3.41 -18.55 23.22
CA PRO A 350 4.37 -19.64 23.00
C PRO A 350 4.68 -19.93 21.52
N SER A 351 3.73 -19.62 20.64
CA SER A 351 3.85 -19.72 19.18
C SER A 351 4.85 -18.72 18.57
N ILE A 352 5.23 -17.66 19.31
CA ILE A 352 6.09 -16.58 18.83
C ILE A 352 7.47 -16.64 19.50
N SER A 353 8.47 -17.07 18.73
CA SER A 353 9.88 -17.07 19.15
C SER A 353 10.47 -15.65 19.12
N LYS A 354 10.97 -15.16 20.26
CA LYS A 354 11.65 -13.85 20.37
C LYS A 354 12.79 -13.68 19.32
N PRO A 355 13.74 -14.62 19.17
CA PRO A 355 14.77 -14.54 18.14
C PRO A 355 14.23 -14.48 16.71
N THR A 356 13.23 -15.31 16.38
CA THR A 356 12.64 -15.32 15.03
C THR A 356 11.93 -14.01 14.73
N LEU A 357 11.18 -13.49 15.70
CA LEU A 357 10.51 -12.19 15.58
C LEU A 357 11.53 -11.06 15.37
N PHE A 358 12.59 -11.03 16.19
CA PHE A 358 13.66 -10.04 16.06
C PHE A 358 14.28 -10.05 14.66
N ARG A 359 14.60 -11.24 14.12
CA ARG A 359 15.14 -11.38 12.76
C ARG A 359 14.16 -10.88 11.70
N ASN A 360 12.88 -11.24 11.79
CA ASN A 360 11.87 -10.80 10.83
C ASN A 360 11.70 -9.27 10.84
N LEU A 361 11.70 -8.65 12.03
CA LEU A 361 11.68 -7.19 12.17
C LEU A 361 12.93 -6.54 11.58
N SER A 362 14.10 -7.13 11.78
CA SER A 362 15.37 -6.65 11.19
C SER A 362 15.33 -6.70 9.66
N VAL A 363 14.80 -7.78 9.09
CA VAL A 363 14.60 -7.89 7.63
C VAL A 363 13.66 -6.79 7.16
N LEU A 364 12.53 -6.57 7.82
CA LEU A 364 11.60 -5.50 7.48
C LEU A 364 12.29 -4.12 7.44
N VAL A 365 13.06 -3.78 8.48
CA VAL A 365 13.84 -2.52 8.53
C VAL A 365 14.74 -2.41 7.31
N SER A 366 15.56 -3.43 7.05
CA SER A 366 16.47 -3.45 5.91
C SER A 366 15.73 -3.29 4.56
N GLN A 367 14.53 -3.86 4.42
CA GLN A 367 13.73 -3.69 3.21
C GLN A 367 13.17 -2.28 3.06
N LEU A 368 12.70 -1.66 4.15
CA LEU A 368 12.23 -0.28 4.15
C LEU A 368 13.37 0.69 3.84
N GLU A 369 14.58 0.46 4.34
CA GLU A 369 15.77 1.24 4.00
C GLU A 369 16.14 1.11 2.53
N ALA A 370 16.06 -0.10 1.96
CA ALA A 370 16.35 -0.32 0.55
C ALA A 370 15.38 0.41 -0.39
N LEU A 371 14.13 0.60 0.04
CA LEU A 371 13.09 1.31 -0.72
C LEU A 371 13.02 2.82 -0.41
N ALA A 372 13.86 3.32 0.49
CA ALA A 372 13.94 4.73 0.83
C ALA A 372 14.81 5.55 -0.15
N SER A 373 14.87 5.14 -1.43
CA SER A 373 15.58 5.89 -2.47
C SER A 373 14.73 7.08 -2.93
N PRO A 374 15.28 8.31 -3.08
CA PRO A 374 14.52 9.49 -3.50
C PRO A 374 13.77 9.37 -4.83
N GLU A 375 14.15 8.40 -5.67
CA GLU A 375 13.52 8.09 -6.96
C GLU A 375 12.25 7.26 -6.81
N GLU A 376 12.01 6.65 -5.64
CA GLU A 376 10.87 5.78 -5.36
C GLU A 376 9.63 6.58 -4.92
N PRO A 377 8.42 6.26 -5.41
CA PRO A 377 7.19 6.97 -5.04
C PRO A 377 6.88 6.93 -3.53
N HIS A 378 7.34 5.89 -2.85
CA HIS A 378 7.08 5.64 -1.43
C HIS A 378 8.23 6.07 -0.50
N TYR A 379 9.25 6.78 -1.01
CA TYR A 379 10.50 6.98 -0.28
C TYR A 379 10.31 7.60 1.12
N THR A 380 9.45 8.64 1.24
CA THR A 380 9.25 9.37 2.50
C THR A 380 8.71 8.43 3.58
N PHE A 381 7.68 7.66 3.24
CA PHE A 381 7.05 6.69 4.13
C PHE A 381 8.02 5.58 4.50
N CYS A 382 8.75 5.01 3.53
CA CYS A 382 9.73 3.96 3.78
C CYS A 382 10.88 4.45 4.69
N ALA A 383 11.43 5.64 4.44
CA ALA A 383 12.49 6.24 5.25
C ALA A 383 12.05 6.46 6.70
N GLN A 384 10.84 7.02 6.88
CA GLN A 384 10.29 7.29 8.21
C GLN A 384 9.97 5.99 8.95
N ALA A 385 9.41 4.99 8.25
CA ALA A 385 9.14 3.66 8.78
C ALA A 385 10.42 2.96 9.25
N ALA A 386 11.45 2.94 8.40
CA ALA A 386 12.74 2.36 8.70
C ALA A 386 13.36 3.01 9.96
N LYS A 387 13.43 4.34 9.98
CA LYS A 387 13.98 5.10 11.12
C LYS A 387 13.21 4.85 12.42
N SER A 388 11.89 4.77 12.37
CA SER A 388 11.07 4.51 13.56
C SER A 388 11.28 3.08 14.08
N MET A 389 11.19 2.10 13.17
CA MET A 389 11.31 0.67 13.51
C MET A 389 12.72 0.31 13.97
N SER A 390 13.77 0.81 13.31
CA SER A 390 15.17 0.63 13.70
C SER A 390 15.41 1.13 15.13
N ARG A 391 15.00 2.37 15.45
CA ARG A 391 15.16 2.92 16.81
C ARG A 391 14.47 2.08 17.88
N LYS A 392 13.25 1.60 17.64
CA LYS A 392 12.54 0.74 18.61
C LYS A 392 13.23 -0.61 18.76
N LEU A 393 13.79 -1.15 17.69
CA LEU A 393 14.49 -2.43 17.68
C LEU A 393 15.84 -2.34 18.42
N ASP A 394 16.56 -1.25 18.24
CA ASP A 394 17.81 -0.96 18.96
C ASP A 394 17.56 -0.82 20.46
N GLN A 395 16.49 -0.16 20.87
CA GLN A 395 16.09 -0.09 22.28
C GLN A 395 15.85 -1.49 22.88
N VAL A 396 15.21 -2.40 22.14
CA VAL A 396 15.02 -3.80 22.59
C VAL A 396 16.36 -4.50 22.78
N LEU A 397 17.30 -4.31 21.84
CA LEU A 397 18.65 -4.87 21.93
C LEU A 397 19.40 -4.32 23.14
N GLU A 398 19.44 -3.00 23.31
CA GLU A 398 20.13 -2.33 24.42
C GLU A 398 19.62 -2.82 25.78
N HIS A 399 18.30 -2.93 25.97
CA HIS A 399 17.72 -3.45 27.21
C HIS A 399 18.07 -4.92 27.45
N SER A 400 18.14 -5.72 26.37
CA SER A 400 18.52 -7.14 26.46
C SER A 400 20.01 -7.30 26.79
N MET A 401 20.86 -6.42 26.27
CA MET A 401 22.30 -6.38 26.55
C MET A 401 22.63 -5.83 27.95
N ALA A 402 21.78 -4.95 28.49
CA ALA A 402 21.91 -4.36 29.82
C ALA A 402 21.45 -5.27 30.98
N GLY A 403 21.21 -6.57 30.73
CA GLY A 403 20.83 -7.56 31.76
C GLY A 403 21.79 -7.62 32.96
N PRO A 404 21.36 -8.16 34.12
CA PRO A 404 21.81 -7.79 35.47
C PRO A 404 23.28 -8.20 35.75
N GLY A 405 24.23 -7.42 35.27
CA GLY A 405 25.61 -7.88 35.15
C GLY A 405 26.70 -6.82 35.14
N THR A 406 26.48 -5.60 35.67
CA THR A 406 27.57 -4.65 35.94
C THR A 406 27.28 -3.76 37.16
N ALA A 407 26.94 -4.39 38.29
CA ALA A 407 27.26 -3.80 39.59
C ALA A 407 28.51 -4.51 40.12
N ILE A 408 29.66 -4.26 39.49
CA ILE A 408 30.93 -4.48 40.20
C ILE A 408 30.92 -3.44 41.32
N ARG A 409 30.54 -3.93 42.50
CA ARG A 409 30.65 -3.27 43.79
C ARG A 409 32.04 -2.65 43.84
N ALA A 410 32.12 -1.32 43.72
CA ALA A 410 33.33 -0.57 43.94
C ALA A 410 33.83 -0.94 45.34
N GLY A 411 34.86 -1.79 45.40
CA GLY A 411 35.58 -2.06 46.63
C GLY A 411 36.18 -0.76 47.10
N ASN A 412 35.87 -0.40 48.35
CA ASN A 412 36.48 0.73 49.06
C ASN A 412 37.97 0.89 48.72
N PRO A 413 38.44 2.10 48.35
CA PRO A 413 39.87 2.35 48.35
C PRO A 413 40.32 2.41 49.81
N SER A 414 41.04 1.37 50.23
CA SER A 414 41.84 1.42 51.44
C SER A 414 42.97 2.41 51.20
N SER A 415 43.03 3.40 52.08
CA SER A 415 44.13 4.32 52.24
C SER A 415 45.44 3.55 52.39
N ASN A 416 46.43 3.85 51.55
CA ASN A 416 47.81 3.92 51.99
C ASN A 416 48.59 4.83 51.06
N GLY A 417 49.08 5.91 51.66
CA GLY A 417 49.86 6.93 50.99
C GLY A 417 51.29 6.46 50.71
N ASN A 418 51.86 7.05 49.66
CA ASN A 418 53.23 7.50 49.69
C ASN A 418 53.36 8.74 48.80
N LYS A 419 53.63 9.88 49.44
CA LYS A 419 54.34 11.03 48.84
C LYS A 419 55.80 10.55 48.61
N ILE A 420 56.64 11.11 47.74
CA ILE A 420 57.11 12.50 47.60
C ILE A 420 57.85 12.66 46.21
N PRO A 421 58.50 13.79 45.83
CA PRO A 421 57.99 14.88 44.96
C PRO A 421 58.86 15.16 43.71
N GLY A 422 58.47 16.18 42.91
CA GLY A 422 59.37 16.86 41.97
C GLY A 422 58.74 18.13 41.37
N ASP A 423 59.29 19.28 41.72
CA ASP A 423 58.91 20.65 41.36
C ASP A 423 59.24 21.07 39.90
N LEU A 424 58.65 22.24 39.52
CA LEU A 424 59.08 23.30 38.56
C LEU A 424 58.03 23.55 37.45
N GLN A 425 57.18 24.58 37.54
CA GLN A 425 57.38 26.04 37.33
C GLN A 425 56.95 26.54 35.93
N GLN A 426 55.91 27.40 35.96
CA GLN A 426 55.72 28.68 35.25
C GLN A 426 55.44 28.80 33.74
N GLY A 427 54.44 29.67 33.48
CA GLY A 427 54.29 30.53 32.28
C GLY A 427 53.21 30.01 31.30
N GLY A 428 52.16 30.73 30.90
CA GLY A 428 51.87 32.16 30.92
C GLY A 428 51.38 32.61 29.53
N ALA A 429 50.23 33.30 29.52
CA ALA A 429 49.71 34.20 28.48
C ALA A 429 48.81 33.68 27.33
N SER A 430 47.68 34.40 27.27
CA SER A 430 46.61 34.51 26.28
C SER A 430 47.07 35.15 24.96
N ILE A 431 46.28 35.00 23.87
CA ILE A 431 45.80 36.09 22.99
C ILE A 431 44.76 35.53 22.01
N ALA A 432 43.65 36.26 21.87
CA ALA A 432 42.62 36.12 20.83
C ALA A 432 42.87 37.14 19.71
N THR A 433 42.51 36.84 18.44
CA THR A 433 42.12 37.88 17.46
C THR A 433 41.33 37.32 16.27
N THR A 434 40.63 38.25 15.63
CA THR A 434 39.40 38.24 14.84
C THR A 434 39.59 38.21 13.31
N ALA A 435 38.54 37.75 12.61
CA ALA A 435 37.90 38.23 11.36
C ALA A 435 38.70 38.73 10.13
N HIS A 436 38.21 38.37 8.93
CA HIS A 436 38.08 39.30 7.80
C HIS A 436 37.04 38.86 6.74
N ARG A 437 36.28 39.85 6.26
CA ARG A 437 35.49 39.90 5.01
C ARG A 437 35.89 41.21 4.31
N PRO A 438 35.73 41.34 2.98
CA PRO A 438 35.49 42.65 2.39
C PRO A 438 34.32 42.64 1.38
N GLY A 439 33.83 43.84 1.05
CA GLY A 439 32.88 44.11 -0.01
C GLY A 439 33.19 45.43 -0.73
N GLY A 440 32.40 45.75 -1.76
CA GLY A 440 32.22 47.09 -2.34
C GLY A 440 32.35 47.17 -3.87
N GLU A 441 31.29 47.56 -4.59
CA GLU A 441 31.08 48.93 -5.14
C GLU A 441 29.91 49.01 -6.17
N GLN A 442 29.27 50.20 -6.26
CA GLN A 442 28.11 50.61 -7.10
C GLN A 442 28.61 51.41 -8.34
N GLN A 443 27.89 51.66 -9.46
CA GLN A 443 26.69 52.53 -9.67
C GLN A 443 26.33 52.61 -11.23
N PRO A 444 25.42 53.46 -11.79
CA PRO A 444 24.06 53.12 -12.32
C PRO A 444 23.72 53.51 -13.81
N GLY A 445 22.49 53.19 -14.31
CA GLY A 445 21.82 53.91 -15.44
C GLY A 445 20.74 53.17 -16.31
N SER A 446 19.45 53.57 -16.16
CA SER A 446 18.27 53.68 -17.08
C SER A 446 17.95 52.73 -18.28
N GLU A 447 16.73 52.14 -18.31
CA GLU A 447 15.62 52.24 -19.33
C GLU A 447 14.62 51.04 -19.29
N GLU A 448 13.41 51.26 -19.83
CA GLU A 448 12.10 50.59 -19.65
C GLU A 448 11.88 49.22 -20.40
N PRO A 449 10.69 48.54 -20.33
CA PRO A 449 10.59 47.11 -20.01
C PRO A 449 10.47 46.17 -21.22
N ALA A 450 11.01 44.96 -21.08
CA ALA A 450 10.75 43.83 -21.98
C ALA A 450 9.90 42.76 -21.26
N LEU A 451 8.79 42.38 -21.91
CA LEU A 451 7.88 41.31 -21.51
C LEU A 451 8.62 39.97 -21.37
N GLY A 452 8.65 39.43 -20.14
CA GLY A 452 9.08 38.06 -19.87
C GLY A 452 8.00 37.03 -20.26
N PRO A 453 8.38 35.75 -20.46
CA PRO A 453 7.44 34.69 -20.82
C PRO A 453 6.49 34.37 -19.65
N PRO A 454 5.28 33.82 -19.91
CA PRO A 454 4.32 33.55 -18.87
C PRO A 454 4.89 32.52 -17.89
N GLY A 455 4.89 32.89 -16.61
CA GLY A 455 5.45 32.09 -15.54
C GLY A 455 4.77 30.73 -15.44
N ASP A 456 5.60 29.71 -15.22
CA ASP A 456 5.17 28.45 -14.66
C ASP A 456 4.46 28.74 -13.33
N VAL A 457 3.13 28.65 -13.34
CA VAL A 457 2.36 28.50 -12.10
C VAL A 457 2.64 27.09 -11.61
N ALA A 458 3.78 26.93 -10.94
CA ALA A 458 3.98 25.85 -10.00
C ALA A 458 2.93 26.04 -8.90
N THR A 459 1.76 25.43 -9.09
CA THR A 459 0.81 25.20 -8.01
C THR A 459 1.60 24.52 -6.89
N PRO A 460 1.67 25.07 -5.67
CA PRO A 460 2.41 24.43 -4.61
C PRO A 460 1.71 23.10 -4.33
N CYS A 461 2.34 22.01 -4.77
CA CYS A 461 2.02 20.69 -4.29
C CYS A 461 2.22 20.74 -2.78
N MET A 462 1.23 20.31 -1.99
CA MET A 462 1.46 20.12 -0.56
C MET A 462 2.67 19.19 -0.42
N GLY A 463 3.80 19.76 -0.01
CA GLY A 463 5.00 18.99 0.25
C GLY A 463 4.72 18.12 1.47
N LEU A 464 4.86 16.80 1.31
CA LEU A 464 4.89 15.85 2.42
C LEU A 464 6.13 16.05 3.34
N SER A 465 6.84 17.17 3.19
CA SER A 465 7.99 17.58 4.01
C SER A 465 7.61 18.18 5.36
N ASP A 466 6.33 18.53 5.61
CA ASP A 466 5.90 19.12 6.88
C ASP A 466 5.58 18.08 7.98
N PHE A 467 5.87 16.79 7.74
CA PHE A 467 5.51 15.66 8.62
C PHE A 467 6.59 15.29 9.67
N ASP A 468 7.57 16.16 9.89
CA ASP A 468 8.84 15.77 10.51
C ASP A 468 8.79 15.54 12.03
N SER A 469 7.65 15.76 12.72
CA SER A 469 7.69 15.73 14.19
C SER A 469 6.67 14.94 14.99
N ASN A 470 5.51 14.43 14.52
CA ASN A 470 4.62 13.74 15.49
C ASN A 470 3.56 12.69 15.07
N ASP A 471 3.34 12.32 13.80
CA ASP A 471 2.12 11.51 13.50
C ASP A 471 2.32 10.13 12.83
N PHE A 472 3.56 9.68 12.60
CA PHE A 472 3.80 8.40 11.92
C PHE A 472 3.50 7.17 12.79
N GLU A 473 3.81 7.22 14.08
CA GLU A 473 3.50 6.12 15.00
C GLU A 473 1.99 6.01 15.25
N THR A 474 1.31 7.16 15.36
CA THR A 474 -0.16 7.24 15.42
C THR A 474 -0.78 6.70 14.14
N TRP A 475 -0.25 7.05 12.96
CA TRP A 475 -0.72 6.48 11.70
C TRP A 475 -0.55 4.96 11.66
N ALA A 476 0.63 4.42 11.98
CA ALA A 476 0.86 2.97 11.93
C ALA A 476 0.09 2.17 13.02
N THR A 477 -0.25 2.80 14.15
CA THR A 477 -1.05 2.18 15.22
C THR A 477 -2.56 2.40 15.04
N ASN A 478 -2.99 3.55 14.57
CA ASN A 478 -4.40 3.87 14.46
C ASN A 478 -4.96 3.61 13.08
N TRP A 479 -4.11 3.50 12.04
CA TRP A 479 -4.48 3.58 10.63
C TRP A 479 -5.33 4.83 10.31
N GLY A 480 -5.28 5.83 11.18
CA GLY A 480 -5.86 7.13 10.96
C GLY A 480 -4.79 8.01 10.37
N PHE A 481 -5.04 8.55 9.17
CA PHE A 481 -4.57 9.91 8.94
C PHE A 481 -5.30 10.80 9.94
N ASP A 482 -4.60 11.57 10.76
CA ASP A 482 -5.25 12.70 11.40
C ASP A 482 -5.59 13.73 10.31
N MET A 483 -6.76 13.58 9.69
CA MET A 483 -7.31 14.55 8.73
C MET A 483 -7.88 15.79 9.45
N GLY A 484 -7.45 16.08 10.70
CA GLY A 484 -7.79 17.31 11.41
C GLY A 484 -8.65 17.14 12.66
N THR A 485 -8.38 16.15 13.51
CA THR A 485 -9.08 15.94 14.79
C THR A 485 -8.18 15.98 16.02
N THR A 486 -6.85 16.06 15.89
CA THR A 486 -5.98 16.45 17.01
C THR A 486 -5.27 17.78 16.75
N THR A 487 -5.86 18.85 17.30
CA THR A 487 -5.20 20.14 17.59
C THR A 487 -4.38 20.74 16.44
N SER A 488 -5.02 21.10 15.33
CA SER A 488 -4.53 22.24 14.55
C SER A 488 -5.37 23.46 14.90
N GLU A 489 -4.70 24.50 15.40
CA GLU A 489 -5.27 25.82 15.60
C GLU A 489 -5.67 26.40 14.23
N TRP A 490 -6.86 26.06 13.75
CA TRP A 490 -7.50 26.80 12.67
C TRP A 490 -8.89 27.23 13.12
N GLY A 491 -8.90 28.35 13.84
CA GLY A 491 -10.10 29.14 14.05
C GLY A 491 -10.54 29.81 12.74
N MET A 492 -11.86 29.86 12.55
CA MET A 492 -12.66 30.76 11.71
C MET A 492 -11.92 31.56 10.63
N PHE A 493 -12.20 31.30 9.35
CA PHE A 493 -13.14 32.06 8.51
C PHE A 493 -13.42 31.34 7.20
#